data_AF-A0AAW2KZK7-F1
#
_entry.id   AF-A0AAW2KZK7-F1
#
_cell.length_a   1.000
_cell.length_b   1.000
_cell.length_c   1.000
_cell.angle_alpha   90.00
_cell.angle_beta   90.00
_cell.angle_gamma   90.00
#
_symmetry.space_group_name_H-M   'P 1'
#
loop_
_entity.id
_entity.type
_entity.pdbx_description
1 polymer ?
#
loop_
_entity_poly.entity_id
_entity_poly.type
_entity_poly.pdbx_seq_one_letter_code
_entity_poly.pdbx_strand_id
1 'polypeptide(L)'
;MAEHPGISLNVVHFVIDPKVVEESVQLDIDQYDPETRSNNEEFVSEFKQKASKDSSITFKEVVVCNADEVVDEIQTHSRCNLFLVGRIPEGQIFSSVNKRSECPELGPIASMLMSPEFSTTASVLVVQQYRRQLTGDSLTSLREGETKEGSMIHVN
;
A
#
# COMPACT_ATOMS: atom_id res chain seq x y z
N MET A 1 19.81 -2.20 -11.10
CA MET A 1 20.27 -1.50 -9.88
C MET A 1 21.72 -1.17 -10.12
N ALA A 2 22.24 -0.03 -9.64
CA ALA A 2 23.70 0.10 -9.60
C ALA A 2 24.17 -1.12 -8.78
N GLU A 3 24.96 -2.02 -9.38
CA GLU A 3 25.41 -3.30 -8.81
C GLU A 3 26.39 -3.05 -7.65
N HIS A 4 25.98 -2.19 -6.72
CA HIS A 4 26.75 -1.74 -5.61
C HIS A 4 26.47 -2.71 -4.46
N PRO A 5 27.51 -3.37 -3.91
CA PRO A 5 27.35 -4.43 -2.91
C PRO A 5 26.70 -3.96 -1.60
N GLY A 6 26.66 -2.65 -1.37
CA GLY A 6 25.98 -2.05 -0.22
C GLY A 6 24.48 -1.79 -0.40
N ILE A 7 23.87 -2.13 -1.54
CA ILE A 7 22.44 -1.92 -1.79
C ILE A 7 21.74 -3.26 -1.86
N SER A 8 20.72 -3.45 -1.03
CA SER A 8 19.81 -4.59 -1.10
C SER A 8 18.36 -4.10 -1.26
N LEU A 9 17.57 -4.87 -1.98
CA LEU A 9 16.14 -4.62 -2.20
C LEU A 9 15.33 -5.75 -1.57
N ASN A 10 14.49 -5.39 -0.59
CA ASN A 10 13.54 -6.32 0.01
C ASN A 10 12.15 -6.02 -0.53
N VAL A 11 11.54 -6.99 -1.20
CA VAL A 11 10.17 -6.90 -1.70
C VAL A 11 9.29 -7.82 -0.87
N VAL A 12 8.26 -7.24 -0.26
CA VAL A 12 7.25 -7.94 0.53
C VAL A 12 5.93 -7.92 -0.24
N HIS A 13 5.43 -9.10 -0.58
CA HIS A 13 4.15 -9.29 -1.26
C HIS A 13 3.12 -9.81 -0.26
N PHE A 14 2.12 -8.97 0.04
CA PHE A 14 1.04 -9.32 0.96
C PHE A 14 -0.06 -10.10 0.24
N VAL A 15 -0.47 -11.22 0.83
CA VAL A 15 -1.54 -12.08 0.33
C VAL A 15 -2.58 -12.23 1.43
N ILE A 16 -3.86 -12.04 1.11
CA ILE A 16 -4.94 -12.20 2.09
C ILE A 16 -5.16 -13.69 2.34
N ASP A 17 -5.27 -14.09 3.62
CA ASP A 17 -5.60 -15.48 3.96
C ASP A 17 -7.00 -15.83 3.42
N PRO A 18 -7.14 -16.89 2.59
CA PRO A 18 -8.42 -17.30 2.02
C PRO A 18 -9.48 -17.64 3.08
N LYS A 19 -9.09 -18.03 4.29
CA LYS A 19 -10.04 -18.33 5.38
C LYS A 19 -10.79 -17.10 5.87
N VAL A 20 -10.17 -15.93 5.83
CA VAL A 20 -10.81 -14.65 6.20
C VAL A 20 -11.87 -14.26 5.18
N VAL A 21 -11.65 -14.61 3.91
CA VAL A 21 -12.59 -14.35 2.82
C VAL A 21 -13.86 -15.19 2.95
N GLU A 22 -13.79 -16.37 3.57
CA GLU A 22 -14.95 -17.25 3.81
C GLU A 22 -15.86 -16.79 4.95
N GLU A 23 -15.33 -16.16 6.01
CA GLU A 23 -16.12 -15.67 7.16
C GLU A 23 -16.74 -14.29 6.93
N SER A 24 -16.15 -13.46 6.07
CA SER A 24 -16.71 -12.15 5.73
C SER A 24 -17.75 -12.27 4.62
N VAL A 25 -19.03 -12.28 5.00
CA VAL A 25 -20.19 -12.20 4.11
C VAL A 25 -19.98 -11.10 3.05
N GLN A 26 -19.87 -11.52 1.79
CA GLN A 26 -20.08 -10.71 0.59
C GLN A 26 -19.32 -9.37 0.57
N LEU A 27 -18.00 -9.42 0.71
CA LEU A 27 -17.14 -8.26 0.42
C LEU A 27 -16.82 -8.27 -1.08
N ASP A 28 -17.54 -7.46 -1.87
CA ASP A 28 -17.40 -7.25 -3.33
C ASP A 28 -16.06 -7.74 -3.91
N ILE A 29 -16.01 -9.04 -4.21
CA ILE A 29 -14.91 -9.65 -4.98
C ILE A 29 -14.98 -9.17 -6.45
N ASP A 30 -16.11 -8.60 -6.85
CA ASP A 30 -16.42 -8.10 -8.20
C ASP A 30 -15.71 -6.80 -8.61
N GLN A 31 -14.90 -6.18 -7.74
CA GLN A 31 -14.11 -4.99 -8.12
C GLN A 31 -12.64 -5.27 -8.44
N TYR A 32 -12.18 -6.53 -8.36
CA TYR A 32 -10.87 -6.88 -8.92
C TYR A 32 -11.05 -7.31 -10.37
N ASP A 33 -10.70 -6.40 -11.27
CA ASP A 33 -10.61 -6.70 -12.69
C ASP A 33 -9.73 -7.96 -12.89
N PRO A 34 -10.25 -9.03 -13.53
CA PRO A 34 -9.53 -10.28 -13.69
C PRO A 34 -8.21 -10.11 -14.47
N GLU A 35 -8.11 -9.12 -15.35
CA GLU A 35 -6.86 -8.82 -16.04
C GLU A 35 -5.80 -8.26 -15.08
N THR A 36 -6.20 -7.39 -14.15
CA THR A 36 -5.33 -6.87 -13.10
C THR A 36 -4.79 -7.99 -12.19
N ARG A 37 -5.61 -8.99 -11.85
CA ARG A 37 -5.15 -10.18 -11.10
C ARG A 37 -4.13 -11.00 -11.88
N SER A 38 -4.40 -11.27 -13.16
CA SER A 38 -3.51 -12.03 -14.04
C SER A 38 -2.17 -11.32 -14.22
N ASN A 39 -2.18 -10.01 -14.43
CA ASN A 39 -0.98 -9.19 -14.58
C ASN A 39 -0.12 -9.19 -13.30
N ASN A 40 -0.76 -9.17 -12.12
CA ASN A 40 -0.04 -9.27 -10.86
C ASN A 40 0.65 -10.63 -10.70
N GLU A 41 -0.03 -11.72 -11.03
CA GLU A 41 0.54 -13.07 -10.93
C GLU A 41 1.73 -13.28 -11.88
N GLU A 42 1.62 -12.79 -13.11
CA GLU A 42 2.72 -12.79 -14.08
C GLU A 42 3.91 -11.97 -13.55
N PHE A 43 3.68 -10.74 -13.09
CA PHE A 43 4.73 -9.89 -12.53
C PHE A 43 5.43 -10.54 -11.33
N VAL A 44 4.66 -11.10 -10.39
CA VAL A 44 5.22 -11.78 -9.21
C VAL A 44 6.08 -12.96 -9.63
N SER A 45 5.63 -13.74 -10.61
CA SER A 45 6.37 -14.90 -11.13
C SER A 45 7.68 -14.50 -11.79
N GLU A 46 7.65 -13.47 -12.65
CA GLU A 46 8.86 -12.92 -13.27
C GLU A 46 9.83 -12.34 -12.22
N PHE A 47 9.29 -11.62 -11.25
CA PHE A 47 10.10 -11.01 -10.19
C PHE A 47 10.76 -12.06 -9.30
N LYS A 48 10.05 -13.13 -8.92
CA LYS A 48 10.63 -14.28 -8.20
C LYS A 48 11.79 -14.91 -8.99
N GLN A 49 11.64 -15.05 -10.30
CA GLN A 49 12.71 -15.57 -11.16
C GLN A 49 13.92 -14.62 -11.18
N LYS A 50 13.69 -13.31 -11.21
CA LYS A 50 14.75 -12.30 -11.16
C LYS A 50 15.46 -12.28 -9.81
N ALA A 51 14.72 -12.31 -8.70
CA ALA A 51 15.27 -12.35 -7.35
C ALA A 51 16.13 -13.61 -7.13
N SER A 52 15.72 -14.76 -7.69
CA SER A 52 16.53 -15.99 -7.63
C SER A 52 17.89 -15.89 -8.32
N LYS A 53 18.09 -14.93 -9.22
CA LYS A 53 19.34 -14.71 -9.96
C LYS A 53 20.23 -13.63 -9.34
N ASP A 54 19.69 -12.84 -8.40
CA ASP A 54 20.36 -11.67 -7.82
C ASP A 54 20.27 -11.70 -6.29
N SER A 55 21.40 -11.99 -5.64
CA SER A 55 21.46 -12.09 -4.18
C SER A 55 21.25 -10.76 -3.44
N SER A 56 21.26 -9.63 -4.16
CA SER A 56 20.91 -8.33 -3.58
C SER A 56 19.39 -8.14 -3.44
N ILE A 57 18.58 -9.01 -4.05
CA ILE A 57 17.12 -8.92 -4.05
C ILE A 57 16.54 -10.06 -3.21
N THR A 58 15.78 -9.71 -2.17
CA THR A 58 14.98 -10.68 -1.41
C THR A 58 13.51 -10.48 -1.73
N PHE A 59 12.80 -11.58 -2.02
CA PHE A 59 11.36 -11.59 -2.21
C PHE A 59 10.71 -12.44 -1.12
N LYS A 60 9.74 -11.88 -0.40
CA LYS A 60 8.98 -12.57 0.66
C LYS A 60 7.49 -12.44 0.39
N GLU A 61 6.78 -13.56 0.39
CA GLU A 61 5.31 -13.58 0.46
C GLU A 61 4.86 -13.69 1.92
N VAL A 62 3.92 -12.82 2.30
CA VAL A 62 3.39 -12.74 3.65
C VAL A 62 1.88 -12.89 3.58
N VAL A 63 1.38 -13.97 4.16
CA VAL A 63 -0.05 -14.19 4.31
C VAL A 63 -0.53 -13.40 5.53
N VAL A 64 -1.55 -12.57 5.34
CA VAL A 64 -2.10 -11.69 6.37
C VAL A 64 -3.61 -11.84 6.47
N CYS A 65 -4.14 -11.79 7.68
CA CYS A 65 -5.57 -11.90 7.96
C CYS A 65 -6.24 -10.54 8.19
N ASN A 66 -5.47 -9.52 8.59
CA ASN A 66 -5.99 -8.22 8.97
C ASN A 66 -4.92 -7.11 8.80
N ALA A 67 -5.37 -5.86 8.96
CA ALA A 67 -4.52 -4.68 8.83
C ALA A 67 -3.39 -4.62 9.90
N ASP A 68 -3.61 -5.19 11.08
CA ASP A 68 -2.61 -5.15 12.16
C ASP A 68 -1.43 -6.07 11.84
N GLU A 69 -1.66 -7.24 11.23
CA GLU A 69 -0.60 -8.12 10.74
C GLU A 69 0.26 -7.48 9.63
N VAL A 70 -0.34 -6.65 8.77
CA VAL A 70 0.41 -5.86 7.77
C VAL A 70 1.32 -4.86 8.47
N VAL A 71 0.81 -4.16 9.49
CA VAL A 71 1.58 -3.18 10.27
C VAL A 71 2.74 -3.86 10.98
N ASP A 72 2.50 -5.00 11.62
CA ASP A 72 3.52 -5.78 12.33
C ASP A 72 4.62 -6.26 11.38
N GLU A 73 4.27 -6.77 10.21
CA GLU A 73 5.24 -7.20 9.21
C GLU A 73 6.12 -6.04 8.74
N ILE A 74 5.54 -4.86 8.47
CA ILE A 74 6.30 -3.68 8.03
C ILE A 74 7.27 -3.21 9.13
N GLN A 75 6.89 -3.31 10.40
CA GLN A 75 7.78 -2.99 11.54
C GLN A 75 9.03 -3.87 11.59
N THR A 76 8.94 -5.13 11.13
CA THR A 76 10.12 -6.01 11.03
C THR A 76 11.18 -5.48 10.06
N HIS A 77 10.78 -4.61 9.13
CA HIS A 77 11.63 -3.96 8.14
C HIS A 77 12.05 -2.53 8.51
N SER A 78 11.89 -2.12 9.77
CA SER A 78 12.28 -0.78 10.28
C SER A 78 13.74 -0.38 10.00
N ARG A 79 14.64 -1.35 9.78
CA ARG A 79 16.06 -1.16 9.47
C ARG A 79 16.36 -1.01 7.96
N CYS A 80 15.54 -0.24 7.27
CA CYS A 80 15.77 0.13 5.87
C CYS A 80 16.22 1.60 5.79
N ASN A 81 16.93 1.98 4.72
CA ASN A 81 17.26 3.38 4.45
C ASN A 81 16.18 4.09 3.63
N LEU A 82 15.39 3.33 2.86
CA LEU A 82 14.35 3.81 1.98
C LEU A 82 13.18 2.82 1.96
N PHE A 83 11.97 3.31 2.18
CA PHE A 83 10.73 2.60 1.86
C PHE A 83 10.20 3.08 0.52
N LEU A 84 9.84 2.13 -0.35
CA LEU A 84 9.15 2.39 -1.60
C LEU A 84 7.72 1.88 -1.47
N VAL A 85 6.74 2.76 -1.59
CA VAL A 85 5.33 2.43 -1.35
C VAL A 85 4.46 2.99 -2.45
N GLY A 86 3.38 2.27 -2.77
CA GLY A 86 2.35 2.76 -3.68
C GLY A 86 1.41 3.72 -2.97
N ARG A 87 1.05 4.85 -3.60
CA ARG A 87 0.03 5.76 -3.06
C ARG A 87 -1.33 5.10 -2.98
N ILE A 88 -1.71 4.36 -4.03
CA ILE A 88 -3.03 3.73 -4.15
C ILE A 88 -2.81 2.23 -4.32
N PRO A 89 -2.50 1.51 -3.21
CA PRO A 89 -2.39 0.07 -3.28
C PRO A 89 -3.75 -0.54 -3.60
N GLU A 90 -3.72 -1.55 -4.44
CA GLU A 90 -4.90 -2.37 -4.70
C GLU A 90 -5.02 -3.42 -3.58
N GLY A 91 -6.24 -3.72 -3.13
CA GLY A 91 -6.48 -4.70 -2.08
C GLY A 91 -7.21 -4.12 -0.87
N GLN A 92 -8.29 -4.79 -0.48
CA GLN A 92 -9.22 -4.28 0.53
C GLN A 92 -8.58 -4.21 1.94
N ILE A 93 -7.57 -5.02 2.25
CA ILE A 93 -6.86 -4.98 3.53
C ILE A 93 -6.21 -3.61 3.79
N PHE A 94 -5.69 -2.96 2.74
CA PHE A 94 -5.08 -1.65 2.83
C PHE A 94 -6.10 -0.52 2.98
N SER A 95 -7.37 -0.73 2.62
CA SER A 95 -8.44 0.24 2.90
C SER A 95 -8.68 0.40 4.41
N SER A 96 -8.52 -0.69 5.17
CA SER A 96 -8.64 -0.67 6.64
C SER A 96 -7.43 -0.01 7.29
N VAL A 97 -6.23 -0.18 6.72
CA VAL A 97 -5.03 0.57 7.12
C VAL A 97 -5.23 2.07 6.85
N ASN A 98 -5.83 2.44 5.70
CA ASN A 98 -6.06 3.84 5.31
C ASN A 98 -7.01 4.59 6.24
N LYS A 99 -7.99 3.92 6.86
CA LYS A 99 -8.94 4.58 7.79
C LYS A 99 -8.28 5.18 9.03
N ARG A 100 -7.04 4.79 9.33
CA ARG A 100 -6.24 5.31 10.45
C ARG A 100 -5.31 6.46 10.02
N SER A 101 -5.39 6.93 8.76
CA SER A 101 -4.48 7.92 8.17
C SER A 101 -4.93 9.36 8.40
N GLU A 102 -3.99 10.23 8.77
CA GLU A 102 -4.15 11.70 8.81
C GLU A 102 -3.79 12.37 7.47
N CYS A 103 -3.14 11.63 6.56
CA CYS A 103 -2.62 12.11 5.27
C CYS A 103 -2.99 11.13 4.14
N PRO A 104 -4.24 11.17 3.63
CA PRO A 104 -4.73 10.23 2.62
C PRO A 104 -3.99 10.34 1.28
N GLU A 105 -3.34 11.47 1.00
CA GLU A 105 -2.54 11.72 -0.20
C GLU A 105 -1.24 10.91 -0.26
N LEU A 106 -0.75 10.43 0.89
CA LEU A 106 0.45 9.59 0.96
C LEU A 106 0.14 8.11 0.71
N GLY A 107 -1.12 7.72 0.85
CA GLY A 107 -1.53 6.32 0.84
C GLY A 107 -1.38 5.63 2.21
N PRO A 108 -1.98 4.45 2.39
CA PRO A 108 -2.13 3.81 3.70
C PRO A 108 -0.80 3.46 4.36
N ILE A 109 0.13 2.89 3.58
CA ILE A 109 1.42 2.47 4.13
C ILE A 109 2.29 3.67 4.48
N ALA A 110 2.36 4.66 3.60
CA ALA A 110 3.16 5.86 3.86
C ALA A 110 2.64 6.63 5.07
N SER A 111 1.31 6.80 5.19
CA SER A 111 0.74 7.46 6.36
C SER A 111 1.03 6.69 7.65
N MET A 112 1.00 5.35 7.62
CA MET A 112 1.37 4.53 8.77
C MET A 112 2.84 4.72 9.14
N LEU A 113 3.75 4.76 8.17
CA LEU A 113 5.19 5.00 8.39
C LEU A 113 5.48 6.39 8.97
N MET A 114 4.58 7.35 8.79
CA MET A 114 4.65 8.69 9.38
C MET A 114 4.08 8.74 10.81
N SER A 115 3.37 7.70 11.27
CA SER A 115 2.86 7.63 12.64
C SER A 115 4.02 7.64 13.64
N PRO A 116 3.91 8.34 14.77
CA PRO A 116 4.91 8.31 15.85
C PRO A 116 5.20 6.91 16.40
N GLU A 117 4.28 5.96 16.20
CA GLU A 117 4.40 4.56 16.62
C GLU A 117 5.45 3.81 15.79
N PHE A 118 5.76 4.30 14.58
CA PHE A 118 6.76 3.71 13.71
C PHE A 118 8.10 4.44 13.84
N SER A 119 9.03 3.86 14.60
CA SER A 119 10.37 4.43 14.74
C SER A 119 11.25 4.02 13.55
N THR A 120 11.40 4.92 12.58
CA THR A 120 12.38 4.76 11.50
C THR A 120 13.06 6.09 11.17
N THR A 121 14.31 6.00 10.71
CA THR A 121 15.04 7.13 10.09
C THR A 121 15.09 7.01 8.57
N ALA A 122 14.34 6.06 8.00
CA ALA A 122 14.27 5.83 6.57
C ALA A 122 13.59 7.00 5.85
N SER A 123 14.00 7.25 4.61
CA SER A 123 13.18 8.07 3.70
C SER A 123 12.00 7.24 3.18
N VAL A 124 10.87 7.88 2.87
CA VAL A 124 9.71 7.24 2.25
C VAL A 124 9.49 7.85 0.87
N LEU A 125 9.53 7.02 -0.17
CA LEU A 125 9.19 7.41 -1.54
C LEU A 125 7.82 6.82 -1.90
N VAL A 126 6.84 7.71 -2.03
CA VAL A 126 5.50 7.37 -2.48
C VAL A 126 5.44 7.46 -4.00
N VAL A 127 5.08 6.35 -4.65
CA VAL A 127 4.96 6.26 -6.12
C VAL A 127 3.50 6.01 -6.50
N GLN A 128 3.07 6.65 -7.58
CA GLN A 128 1.76 6.42 -8.17
C GLN A 128 1.93 6.11 -9.65
N GLN A 129 1.39 4.96 -10.08
CA GLN A 129 1.28 4.67 -11.50
C GLN A 129 0.22 5.59 -12.11
N TYR A 130 0.53 6.15 -13.28
CA TYR A 130 -0.44 6.95 -14.01
C TYR A 130 -1.61 6.07 -14.46
N ARG A 131 -2.82 6.40 -13.99
CA ARG A 131 -4.08 5.79 -14.45
C ARG A 131 -4.89 6.83 -15.21
N ARG A 132 -5.30 6.50 -16.44
CA ARG A 132 -6.16 7.37 -17.26
C ARG A 132 -7.55 7.56 -16.67
N GLN A 133 -8.03 6.60 -15.88
CA GLN A 133 -9.27 6.70 -15.13
C GLN A 133 -8.94 6.57 -13.64
N LEU A 134 -9.27 7.60 -12.87
CA LEU A 134 -9.11 7.62 -11.42
C LEU A 134 -10.34 6.93 -10.81
N THR A 135 -10.11 5.91 -9.98
CA THR A 135 -11.18 5.26 -9.20
C THR A 135 -11.57 6.16 -8.01
N GLY A 136 -12.70 5.88 -7.35
CA GLY A 136 -13.25 6.73 -6.27
C GLY A 136 -12.22 7.13 -5.18
N ASP A 137 -11.41 6.19 -4.71
CA ASP A 137 -10.35 6.44 -3.71
C ASP A 137 -9.23 7.37 -4.25
N SER A 138 -8.94 7.27 -5.55
CA SER A 138 -8.00 8.16 -6.21
C SER A 138 -8.55 9.59 -6.33
N LEU A 139 -9.85 9.72 -6.63
CA LEU A 139 -10.53 11.02 -6.73
C LEU A 139 -10.69 11.70 -5.37
N THR A 140 -11.05 10.96 -4.32
CA THR A 140 -11.22 11.52 -2.97
C THR A 140 -9.90 12.10 -2.43
N SER A 141 -8.77 11.45 -2.70
CA SER A 141 -7.43 11.96 -2.33
C SER A 141 -7.00 13.23 -3.08
N LEU A 142 -7.76 13.69 -4.08
CA LEU A 142 -7.53 14.95 -4.81
C LEU A 142 -8.48 16.08 -4.38
N ARG A 143 -9.43 15.82 -3.46
CA ARG A 143 -10.49 16.79 -3.10
C ARG A 143 -10.18 17.67 -1.88
N GLU A 144 -8.99 17.62 -1.29
CA GLU A 144 -8.65 18.52 -0.18
C GLU A 144 -8.15 19.88 -0.68
N GLY A 145 -9.03 20.87 -0.58
CA GLY A 145 -8.80 22.26 -0.97
C GLY A 145 -10.03 23.17 -0.95
N GLU A 146 -11.26 22.64 -0.81
CA GLU A 146 -12.45 23.48 -0.60
C GLU A 146 -12.67 23.76 0.89
N THR A 147 -12.01 24.79 1.38
CA THR A 147 -12.39 25.48 2.62
C THR A 147 -13.87 25.80 2.57
N LYS A 148 -14.68 25.20 3.45
CA LYS A 148 -16.06 25.63 3.71
C LYS A 148 -16.02 26.97 4.43
N GLU A 149 -15.86 28.06 3.68
CA GLU A 149 -16.14 29.41 4.18
C GLU A 149 -17.47 29.87 3.57
N GLY A 150 -18.46 30.10 4.43
CA GLY A 150 -19.78 30.57 4.00
C GLY A 150 -20.97 30.04 4.79
N SER A 151 -20.90 29.92 6.12
CA SER A 151 -22.13 29.94 6.93
C SER A 151 -22.55 31.40 7.05
N MET A 152 -23.32 31.87 6.08
CA MET A 152 -23.94 33.19 6.13
C MET A 152 -25.13 33.12 7.09
N ILE A 153 -24.86 33.63 8.29
CA ILE A 153 -25.83 34.05 9.30
C ILE A 153 -27.12 34.62 8.68
N HIS A 154 -28.25 33.95 8.89
CA HIS A 154 -29.56 34.60 8.78
C HIS A 154 -29.91 35.15 10.17
N VAL A 155 -29.87 36.46 10.29
CA VAL A 155 -30.39 37.22 11.44
C VAL A 155 -31.90 37.33 11.25
N ASN A 156 -32.65 37.07 12.33
CA ASN A 156 -34.11 37.20 12.42
C ASN A 156 -34.65 38.57 11.97
#